data_AF-A0A1Z4F537-F1
#
_entry.id   AF-A0A1Z4F537-F1
#
_cell.length_a   1.000
_cell.length_b   1.000
_cell.length_c   1.000
_cell.angle_alpha   90.00
_cell.angle_beta   90.00
_cell.angle_gamma   90.00
#
_symmetry.space_group_name_H-M   'P 1'
#
loop_
_entity.id
_entity.type
_entity.pdbx_description
1 polymer ?
#
loop_
_entity_poly.entity_id
_entity_poly.type
_entity_poly.pdbx_seq_one_letter_code
_entity_poly.pdbx_strand_id
1 'polypeptide(L)'
;MTDEDGLRDNVVEQKHEVSEPSRRDVARAAGWGLLALSEGFIRQLFVEIVLFASCIVVVMCLISGQTWMKIGGVALGIGTLVAIVFALRKKLTVRQQWLLAVLLGVIDVAMMAVGWKLGVWSVHAE
;
A
#
# COMPACT_ATOMS: atom_id res chain seq x y z
N MET A 1 -49.77 35.96 41.07
CA MET A 1 -50.07 34.51 41.14
C MET A 1 -50.14 34.03 39.70
N THR A 2 -49.23 33.26 39.12
CA THR A 2 -47.93 32.69 39.47
C THR A 2 -47.55 31.94 38.19
N ASP A 3 -46.61 32.43 37.37
CA ASP A 3 -46.30 31.78 36.07
C ASP A 3 -44.84 31.98 35.59
N GLU A 4 -43.92 32.36 36.49
CA GLU A 4 -42.50 32.59 36.11
C GLU A 4 -41.49 31.65 36.80
N ASP A 5 -41.94 30.79 37.72
CA ASP A 5 -41.03 29.94 38.51
C ASP A 5 -40.68 28.61 37.82
N GLY A 6 -41.43 28.18 36.80
CA GLY A 6 -41.24 26.87 36.15
C GLY A 6 -40.12 26.78 35.11
N LEU A 7 -39.53 27.90 34.68
CA LEU A 7 -38.51 27.92 33.62
C LEU A 7 -37.07 27.94 34.15
N ARG A 8 -36.88 28.23 35.45
CA ARG A 8 -35.54 28.36 36.06
C ARG A 8 -34.95 27.04 36.54
N ASP A 9 -35.78 26.03 36.80
CA ASP A 9 -35.31 24.76 37.35
C ASP A 9 -34.72 23.82 36.29
N ASN A 10 -35.05 24.03 35.00
CA ASN A 10 -34.51 23.20 33.92
C ASN A 10 -33.15 23.66 33.38
N VAL A 11 -32.66 24.84 33.79
CA VAL A 11 -31.37 25.40 33.29
C VAL A 11 -30.18 24.96 34.16
N VAL A 12 -30.42 24.53 35.39
CA VAL A 12 -29.33 24.26 36.35
C VAL A 12 -28.85 22.80 36.34
N GLU A 13 -29.62 21.87 35.74
CA GLU A 13 -29.28 20.44 35.72
C GLU A 13 -28.67 19.91 34.42
N GLN A 14 -28.22 20.79 33.51
CA GLN A 14 -27.14 20.43 32.59
C GLN A 14 -25.80 20.54 33.33
N LYS A 15 -25.66 19.74 34.39
CA LYS A 15 -24.36 19.39 34.93
C LYS A 15 -23.72 18.56 33.84
N HIS A 16 -22.92 19.24 33.02
CA HIS A 16 -22.05 18.68 32.01
C HIS A 16 -21.24 17.58 32.72
N GLU A 17 -21.72 16.35 32.69
CA GLU A 17 -20.92 15.16 32.91
C GLU A 17 -19.92 15.18 31.77
N VAL A 18 -18.84 15.91 31.97
CA VAL A 18 -17.56 15.65 31.32
C VAL A 18 -17.18 14.28 31.84
N SER A 19 -17.79 13.27 31.23
CA SER A 19 -17.49 11.86 31.45
C SER A 19 -16.02 11.74 31.12
N GLU A 20 -15.18 11.69 32.17
CA GLU A 20 -13.74 11.58 32.00
C GLU A 20 -13.51 10.42 31.05
N PRO A 21 -12.86 10.64 29.89
CA PRO A 21 -12.70 9.58 28.92
C PRO A 21 -11.98 8.44 29.61
N SER A 22 -12.70 7.34 29.81
CA SER A 22 -12.21 6.14 30.48
C SER A 22 -10.86 5.81 29.87
N ARG A 23 -9.84 5.55 30.70
CA ARG A 23 -8.49 5.20 30.22
C ARG A 23 -8.50 4.08 29.16
N ARG A 24 -9.56 3.24 29.14
CA ARG A 24 -9.81 2.22 28.10
C ARG A 24 -10.18 2.80 26.73
N ASP A 25 -10.92 3.90 26.66
CA ASP A 25 -11.31 4.54 25.40
C ASP A 25 -10.13 5.28 24.76
N VAL A 26 -9.28 5.90 25.59
CA VAL A 26 -8.01 6.48 25.15
C VAL A 26 -7.05 5.39 24.65
N ALA A 27 -6.94 4.27 25.36
CA ALA A 27 -6.12 3.14 24.93
C ALA A 27 -6.62 2.50 23.63
N ARG A 28 -7.94 2.37 23.45
CA ARG A 28 -8.54 1.92 22.18
C ARG A 28 -8.24 2.90 21.05
N ALA A 29 -8.49 4.20 21.26
CA ALA A 29 -8.22 5.23 20.25
C ALA A 29 -6.74 5.24 19.83
N ALA A 30 -5.82 5.12 20.80
CA ALA A 30 -4.39 5.00 20.54
C ALA A 30 -4.04 3.71 19.76
N GLY A 31 -4.68 2.58 20.10
CA GLY A 31 -4.51 1.32 19.37
C GLY A 31 -4.94 1.40 17.91
N TRP A 32 -6.11 2.01 17.62
CA TRP A 32 -6.57 2.25 16.26
C TRP A 32 -5.68 3.25 15.51
N GLY A 33 -5.18 4.28 16.20
CA GLY A 33 -4.22 5.24 15.63
C GLY A 33 -2.90 4.58 15.24
N LEU A 34 -2.38 3.68 16.08
CA LEU A 34 -1.15 2.94 15.79
C LEU A 34 -1.33 1.96 14.61
N LEU A 35 -2.50 1.32 14.51
CA LEU A 35 -2.88 0.47 13.38
C LEU A 35 -2.97 1.25 12.06
N ALA A 36 -3.54 2.45 12.09
CA ALA A 36 -3.61 3.31 10.90
C ALA A 36 -2.21 3.79 10.46
N LEU A 37 -1.33 4.11 11.41
CA LEU A 37 0.06 4.47 11.13
C LEU A 37 0.85 3.29 10.58
N SER A 38 0.68 2.10 11.14
CA SER A 38 1.38 0.90 10.67
C SER A 38 0.91 0.49 9.27
N GLU A 39 -0.37 0.63 8.95
CA GLU A 39 -0.87 0.39 7.60
C GLU A 39 -0.23 1.34 6.57
N GLY A 40 -0.11 2.63 6.91
CA GLY A 40 0.58 3.61 6.06
C GLY A 40 2.06 3.27 5.84
N PHE A 41 2.77 2.88 6.90
CA PHE A 41 4.19 2.54 6.83
C PHE A 41 4.44 1.24 6.07
N ILE A 42 3.68 0.19 6.36
CA ILE A 42 3.76 -1.11 5.66
C ILE A 42 3.47 -0.90 4.18
N ARG A 43 2.48 -0.09 3.83
CA ARG A 43 2.13 0.21 2.44
C ARG A 43 3.28 0.89 1.69
N GLN A 44 3.92 1.87 2.31
CA GLN A 44 5.05 2.56 1.70
C GLN A 44 6.24 1.61 1.51
N LEU A 45 6.57 0.82 2.54
CA LEU A 45 7.58 -0.23 2.45
C LEU A 45 7.28 -1.25 1.37
N PHE A 46 6.03 -1.68 1.24
CA PHE A 46 5.65 -2.70 0.25
C PHE A 46 5.81 -2.19 -1.17
N VAL A 47 5.40 -0.94 -1.44
CA VAL A 47 5.62 -0.30 -2.74
C VAL A 47 7.12 -0.18 -3.03
N GLU A 48 7.91 0.23 -2.04
CA GLU A 48 9.37 0.36 -2.20
C GLU A 48 10.05 -0.99 -2.48
N ILE A 49 9.67 -2.05 -1.76
CA ILE A 49 10.16 -3.41 -1.98
C ILE A 49 9.80 -3.91 -3.38
N VAL A 50 8.56 -3.71 -3.82
CA VAL A 50 8.11 -4.12 -5.16
C VAL A 50 8.88 -3.36 -6.24
N LEU A 51 9.08 -2.06 -6.09
CA LEU A 51 9.87 -1.26 -7.03
C LEU A 51 11.33 -1.71 -7.08
N PHE A 52 11.92 -2.00 -5.93
CA PHE A 52 13.28 -2.50 -5.83
C PHE A 52 13.41 -3.88 -6.51
N ALA A 53 12.46 -4.78 -6.27
CA ALA A 53 12.40 -6.10 -6.90
C ALA A 53 12.28 -5.99 -8.42
N SER A 54 11.38 -5.13 -8.93
CA SER A 54 11.25 -4.91 -10.37
C SER A 54 12.54 -4.35 -10.99
N CYS A 55 13.26 -3.44 -10.32
CA CYS A 55 14.56 -2.98 -10.78
C CYS A 55 15.58 -4.13 -10.90
N ILE A 56 15.63 -5.04 -9.93
CA ILE A 56 16.50 -6.23 -10.00
C ILE A 56 16.13 -7.10 -11.20
N VAL A 57 14.83 -7.34 -11.42
CA VAL A 57 14.33 -8.13 -12.56
C VAL A 57 14.73 -7.48 -13.88
N VAL A 58 14.56 -6.16 -14.02
CA VAL A 58 14.99 -5.42 -15.22
C VAL A 58 16.49 -5.60 -15.47
N VAL A 59 17.32 -5.42 -14.45
CA VAL A 59 18.77 -5.60 -14.55
C VAL A 59 19.13 -7.04 -14.96
N MET A 60 18.50 -8.03 -14.35
CA MET A 60 18.69 -9.45 -14.70
C MET A 60 18.29 -9.73 -16.15
N CYS A 61 17.15 -9.20 -16.62
CA CYS A 61 16.71 -9.32 -18.00
C CYS A 61 17.69 -8.67 -18.98
N LEU A 62 18.26 -7.50 -18.64
CA LEU A 62 19.22 -6.79 -19.49
C LEU A 62 20.57 -7.51 -19.59
N ILE A 63 21.01 -8.16 -18.51
CA ILE A 63 22.25 -8.95 -18.48
C ILE A 63 22.09 -10.27 -19.27
N SER A 64 20.86 -10.76 -19.44
CA SER A 64 20.63 -11.99 -20.20
C SER A 64 21.13 -11.88 -21.66
N GLY A 65 21.69 -12.97 -22.18
CA GLY A 65 22.15 -13.05 -23.58
C GLY A 65 21.01 -13.10 -24.61
N GLN A 66 19.75 -13.21 -24.18
CA GLN A 66 18.60 -13.42 -25.06
C GLN A 66 17.89 -12.10 -25.39
N THR A 67 17.75 -11.78 -26.68
CA THR A 67 17.10 -10.55 -27.16
C THR A 67 15.66 -10.41 -26.68
N TRP A 68 14.90 -11.51 -26.64
CA TRP A 68 13.50 -11.52 -26.18
C TRP A 68 13.36 -11.12 -24.71
N MET A 69 14.29 -11.55 -23.85
CA MET A 69 14.32 -11.15 -22.45
C MET A 69 14.68 -9.69 -22.27
N LYS A 70 15.58 -9.14 -23.08
CA LYS A 70 15.91 -7.70 -23.06
C LYS A 70 14.69 -6.85 -23.40
N ILE A 71 13.93 -7.24 -24.43
CA ILE A 71 12.68 -6.55 -24.80
C ILE A 71 11.67 -6.64 -23.66
N GLY A 72 11.50 -7.81 -23.05
CA GLY A 72 10.63 -8.01 -21.88
C GLY A 72 11.04 -7.13 -20.70
N GLY A 73 12.33 -7.08 -20.37
CA GLY A 73 12.88 -6.24 -19.30
C GLY A 73 12.69 -4.74 -19.55
N VAL A 74 12.87 -4.28 -20.79
CA VAL A 74 12.62 -2.87 -21.14
C VAL A 74 11.13 -2.53 -21.02
N ALA A 75 10.24 -3.38 -21.54
CA ALA A 75 8.79 -3.18 -21.43
C ALA A 75 8.34 -3.15 -19.95
N LEU A 76 8.89 -4.06 -19.13
CA LEU A 76 8.65 -4.09 -17.70
C LEU A 76 9.14 -2.80 -17.02
N GLY A 77 10.37 -2.38 -17.30
CA GLY A 77 10.95 -1.15 -16.74
C GLY A 77 10.12 0.10 -17.08
N ILE A 78 9.63 0.21 -18.32
CA ILE A 78 8.72 1.29 -18.72
C ILE A 78 7.39 1.18 -17.95
N GLY A 79 6.82 -0.02 -17.85
CA GLY A 79 5.59 -0.28 -17.09
C GLY A 79 5.73 0.15 -15.62
N THR A 80 6.85 -0.19 -14.98
CA THR A 80 7.15 0.18 -13.60
C THR A 80 7.32 1.69 -13.46
N LEU A 81 8.00 2.37 -14.38
CA LEU A 81 8.10 3.83 -14.42
C LEU A 81 6.73 4.51 -14.53
N VAL A 82 5.88 4.02 -15.43
CA VAL A 82 4.50 4.51 -15.60
C VAL A 82 3.70 4.30 -14.32
N ALA A 83 3.82 3.12 -13.70
CA ALA A 83 3.20 2.80 -12.41
C ALA A 83 3.63 3.78 -11.30
N ILE A 84 4.92 4.10 -11.18
CA ILE A 84 5.44 5.09 -10.22
C ILE A 84 4.85 6.46 -10.50
N VAL A 85 4.92 6.94 -11.74
CA VAL A 85 4.39 8.27 -12.11
C VAL A 85 2.89 8.35 -11.83
N PHE A 86 2.14 7.28 -12.10
CA PHE A 86 0.72 7.21 -11.82
C PHE A 86 0.43 7.21 -10.31
N ALA A 87 1.24 6.49 -9.53
CA ALA A 87 1.14 6.46 -8.08
C ALA A 87 1.47 7.81 -7.43
N LEU A 88 2.43 8.56 -7.98
CA LEU A 88 2.80 9.88 -7.51
C LEU A 88 1.79 10.97 -7.92
N ARG A 89 1.22 10.88 -9.13
CA ARG A 89 0.32 11.92 -9.65
C ARG A 89 -1.14 11.76 -9.26
N LYS A 90 -1.64 10.53 -9.14
CA LYS A 90 -3.02 10.30 -8.70
C LYS A 90 -3.03 9.95 -7.22
N LYS A 91 -3.90 10.62 -6.45
CA LYS A 91 -4.34 10.14 -5.13
C LYS A 91 -5.12 8.83 -5.33
N LEU A 92 -4.41 7.75 -5.60
CA LEU A 92 -4.99 6.44 -5.80
C LEU A 92 -5.63 5.98 -4.50
N THR A 93 -6.85 5.46 -4.62
CA THR A 93 -7.53 4.82 -3.50
C THR A 93 -6.69 3.62 -3.02
N VAL A 94 -6.76 3.31 -1.72
CA VAL A 94 -5.99 2.23 -1.08
C VAL A 94 -6.11 0.92 -1.87
N ARG A 95 -7.33 0.61 -2.31
CA ARG A 95 -7.64 -0.58 -3.11
C ARG A 95 -6.90 -0.63 -4.45
N GLN A 96 -6.74 0.49 -5.12
CA GLN A 96 -6.05 0.56 -6.41
C GLN A 96 -4.54 0.37 -6.27
N GLN A 97 -3.94 0.89 -5.19
CA GLN A 97 -2.51 0.66 -4.95
C GLN A 97 -2.20 -0.80 -4.64
N TRP A 98 -3.05 -1.49 -3.88
CA TRP A 98 -2.92 -2.93 -3.65
C TRP A 98 -3.04 -3.73 -4.94
N LEU A 99 -4.01 -3.41 -5.79
CA LEU A 99 -4.15 -4.03 -7.11
C LEU A 99 -2.90 -3.84 -7.96
N LEU A 100 -2.32 -2.64 -7.94
CA LEU A 100 -1.15 -2.31 -8.74
C LEU A 100 0.11 -3.03 -8.23
N ALA A 101 0.29 -3.12 -6.91
CA ALA A 101 1.39 -3.87 -6.29
C ALA A 101 1.28 -5.38 -6.56
N VAL A 102 0.09 -5.96 -6.39
CA VAL A 102 -0.17 -7.38 -6.69
C VAL A 102 0.05 -7.66 -8.17
N LEU A 103 -0.44 -6.79 -9.06
CA LEU A 103 -0.24 -6.94 -10.50
C LEU A 103 1.25 -6.92 -10.85
N LEU A 104 2.02 -5.95 -10.34
CA LEU A 104 3.47 -5.89 -10.56
C LEU A 104 4.16 -7.16 -10.06
N GLY A 105 3.84 -7.60 -8.83
CA GLY A 105 4.42 -8.81 -8.25
C GLY A 105 4.12 -10.07 -9.06
N VAL A 106 2.89 -10.21 -9.58
CA VAL A 106 2.52 -11.34 -10.45
C VAL A 106 3.33 -11.32 -11.75
N ILE A 107 3.51 -10.14 -12.35
CA ILE A 107 4.31 -10.00 -13.58
C ILE A 107 5.78 -10.34 -13.31
N ASP A 108 6.36 -9.87 -12.19
CA ASP A 108 7.73 -10.16 -11.79
C ASP A 108 7.96 -11.67 -11.59
N VAL A 109 7.04 -12.35 -10.88
CA VAL A 109 7.10 -13.81 -10.68
C VAL A 109 6.95 -14.56 -12.00
N ALA A 110 6.04 -14.10 -12.89
CA ALA A 110 5.88 -14.71 -14.21
C ALA A 110 7.14 -14.56 -15.07
N MET A 111 7.78 -13.39 -15.05
CA MET A 111 9.05 -13.15 -15.73
C MET A 111 10.17 -14.03 -15.19
N MET A 112 10.27 -14.18 -13.86
CA MET A 112 11.23 -15.12 -13.25
C MET A 112 10.96 -16.57 -13.65
N ALA A 113 9.70 -17.00 -13.67
CA ALA A 113 9.34 -18.37 -14.06
C ALA A 113 9.65 -18.65 -15.53
N VAL A 114 9.36 -17.70 -16.42
CA VAL A 114 9.73 -17.79 -17.85
C VAL A 114 11.25 -17.81 -17.98
N GLY A 115 11.95 -16.98 -17.23
CA GLY A 115 13.41 -16.93 -17.28
C GLY A 115 14.07 -18.20 -16.77
N TRP A 116 13.55 -18.78 -15.69
CA TRP A 116 13.97 -20.09 -15.21
C TRP A 116 13.75 -21.17 -16.27
N LYS A 117 12.56 -21.20 -16.87
CA LYS A 117 12.23 -22.18 -17.90
C LYS A 117 13.14 -22.01 -19.12
N LEU A 118 13.48 -20.80 -19.55
CA LEU A 118 14.37 -20.61 -20.69
C LEU A 118 15.85 -20.90 -20.35
N GLY A 119 16.29 -20.59 -19.13
CA GLY A 119 17.66 -20.86 -18.67
C GLY A 119 17.96 -22.35 -18.48
N VAL A 120 17.00 -23.14 -17.98
CA VAL A 120 17.19 -24.60 -17.84
C VAL A 120 17.41 -25.28 -19.19
N TRP A 121 16.75 -24.80 -20.24
CA TRP A 121 16.89 -25.37 -21.58
C TRP A 121 18.19 -24.97 -22.27
N SER A 122 18.77 -23.80 -21.97
CA SER A 122 20.07 -23.44 -22.54
C SER A 122 21.21 -24.28 -21.95
N VAL A 123 21.11 -24.70 -20.69
CA VAL A 123 22.12 -25.54 -20.02
C VAL A 123 22.13 -26.98 -20.55
N HIS A 124 21.03 -27.46 -21.14
CA HIS A 124 20.95 -28.82 -21.71
C HIS A 124 21.28 -28.87 -23.22
N ALA A 125 21.54 -27.72 -23.84
CA ALA A 125 21.84 -27.61 -25.27
C ALA A 125 23.35 -27.53 -25.57
N GLU A 126 24.20 -27.49 -24.54
CA GLU A 126 25.66 -27.62 -24.61
C GLU A 126 26.09 -29.06 -24.26
#